data_AF-A0A4R2KGX1-F1
#
_entry.id   AF-A0A4R2KGX1-F1
#
_cell.length_a   1.000
_cell.length_b   1.000
_cell.length_c   1.000
_cell.angle_alpha   90.00
_cell.angle_beta   90.00
_cell.angle_gamma   90.00
#
_symmetry.space_group_name_H-M   'P 1'
#
loop_
_entity.id
_entity.type
_entity.pdbx_description
1 polymer ?
#
loop_
_entity_poly.entity_id
_entity_poly.type
_entity_poly.pdbx_seq_one_letter_code
_entity_poly.pdbx_strand_id
1 'polypeptide(L)'
;MTRACTIVTVGFALLYLVALGLFAVGTLGLFGAERDPLAGVFLIPLGLPWNRLVDTFPEPLWPWLAAAAPLLNVAILTALCRILRRRRAR
;
A
#
# COMPACT_ATOMS: atom_id res chain seq x y z
N MET A 1 16.14 8.77 -14.94
CA MET A 1 15.34 7.76 -14.21
C MET A 1 15.84 6.42 -14.67
N THR A 2 16.48 5.62 -13.82
CA THR A 2 16.73 4.21 -14.16
C THR A 2 15.35 3.58 -14.33
N ARG A 3 15.06 3.00 -15.51
CA ARG A 3 13.74 2.44 -15.84
C ARG A 3 13.23 1.52 -14.73
N ALA A 4 14.13 0.76 -14.10
CA ALA A 4 13.86 -0.07 -12.93
C ALA A 4 13.18 0.67 -11.76
N CYS A 5 13.64 1.86 -11.36
CA CYS A 5 13.06 2.60 -10.22
C CYS A 5 11.61 3.02 -10.49
N THR A 6 11.33 3.47 -11.72
CA THR A 6 9.99 3.83 -12.16
C THR A 6 9.09 2.61 -12.23
N ILE A 7 9.57 1.52 -12.86
CA ILE A 7 8.81 0.28 -13.01
C ILE A 7 8.43 -0.29 -11.64
N VAL A 8 9.38 -0.36 -10.70
CA VAL A 8 9.12 -0.89 -9.35
C VAL A 8 8.13 0.00 -8.60
N THR A 9 8.32 1.33 -8.60
CA THR A 9 7.43 2.24 -7.86
C THR A 9 6.02 2.23 -8.44
N VAL A 10 5.88 2.30 -9.77
CA VAL A 10 4.58 2.27 -10.45
C VAL A 10 3.92 0.90 -10.29
N GLY A 11 4.66 -0.19 -10.46
CA GLY A 11 4.14 -1.54 -10.26
C GLY A 11 3.61 -1.75 -8.85
N PHE A 12 4.35 -1.32 -7.83
CA PHE A 12 3.89 -1.39 -6.44
C PHE A 12 2.65 -0.52 -6.21
N ALA A 13 2.62 0.71 -6.73
CA ALA A 13 1.47 1.60 -6.61
C ALA A 13 0.22 1.02 -7.29
N LEU A 14 0.36 0.39 -8.46
CA LEU A 14 -0.74 -0.28 -9.15
C LEU A 14 -1.28 -1.47 -8.35
N LEU A 15 -0.39 -2.32 -7.82
CA LEU A 15 -0.80 -3.43 -6.95
C LEU A 15 -1.56 -2.94 -5.72
N TYR A 16 -1.10 -1.83 -5.12
CA TYR A 16 -1.79 -1.22 -4.00
C TYR A 16 -3.18 -0.68 -4.38
N LEU A 17 -3.31 0.01 -5.51
CA LEU A 17 -4.62 0.50 -5.99
C LEU A 17 -5.59 -0.64 -6.29
N VAL A 18 -5.11 -1.74 -6.87
CA VAL A 18 -5.93 -2.94 -7.10
C VAL A 18 -6.37 -3.55 -5.78
N ALA A 19 -5.46 -3.71 -4.81
CA ALA A 19 -5.79 -4.24 -3.49
C ALA A 19 -6.81 -3.35 -2.75
N LEU A 20 -6.68 -2.02 -2.86
CA LEU A 20 -7.63 -1.07 -2.27
C LEU A 20 -9.01 -1.16 -2.95
N GLY A 21 -9.04 -1.34 -4.27
CA GLY A 21 -10.27 -1.57 -5.02
C GLY A 21 -10.97 -2.86 -4.60
N LEU A 22 -10.24 -3.96 -4.51
CA LEU A 22 -10.76 -5.24 -4.03
C LEU A 22 -11.26 -5.14 -2.58
N PHE A 23 -10.51 -4.45 -1.72
CA PHE A 23 -10.94 -4.16 -0.35
C PHE A 23 -12.26 -3.41 -0.33
N ALA A 24 -12.41 -2.33 -1.11
CA ALA A 24 -13.63 -1.52 -1.16
C ALA A 24 -14.81 -2.32 -1.72
N VAL A 25 -14.59 -3.12 -2.78
CA VAL A 25 -15.63 -3.98 -3.36
C VAL A 25 -16.12 -5.01 -2.34
N GLY A 26 -15.19 -5.72 -1.69
CA GLY A 26 -15.50 -6.77 -0.72
C GLY A 26 -16.10 -6.21 0.59
N THR A 27 -15.66 -5.06 1.09
CA THR A 27 -16.22 -4.49 2.32
C THR A 27 -17.57 -3.81 2.11
N LEU A 28 -17.74 -3.06 1.03
CA LEU A 28 -18.97 -2.31 0.77
C LEU A 28 -20.03 -3.15 0.04
N GLY A 29 -19.66 -4.30 -0.55
CA GLY A 29 -20.56 -5.12 -1.37
C GLY A 29 -20.87 -4.44 -2.71
N LEU A 30 -19.88 -3.74 -3.29
CA LEU A 30 -20.07 -3.04 -4.57
C LEU A 30 -20.31 -4.04 -5.70
N PHE A 31 -21.02 -3.61 -6.74
CA PHE A 31 -21.29 -4.42 -7.94
C PHE A 31 -22.08 -5.72 -7.67
N GLY A 32 -22.83 -5.78 -6.57
CA GLY A 32 -23.60 -6.98 -6.21
C GLY A 32 -22.75 -8.11 -5.63
N ALA A 33 -21.49 -7.83 -5.27
CA ALA A 33 -20.63 -8.78 -4.57
C ALA A 33 -21.12 -9.01 -3.13
N GLU A 34 -21.01 -10.24 -2.64
CA GLU A 34 -21.19 -10.53 -1.22
C GLU A 34 -20.12 -9.83 -0.38
N ARG A 35 -20.51 -9.36 0.81
CA ARG A 35 -19.57 -8.70 1.72
C ARG A 35 -18.60 -9.73 2.28
N ASP A 36 -17.33 -9.56 1.95
CA ASP A 36 -16.25 -10.43 2.39
C ASP A 36 -15.52 -9.83 3.60
N PRO A 37 -15.62 -10.43 4.80
CA PRO A 37 -14.91 -9.96 5.99
C PRO A 37 -13.38 -10.06 5.85
N LEU A 38 -12.87 -10.87 4.92
CA LEU A 38 -11.44 -11.07 4.66
C LEU A 38 -10.91 -10.21 3.51
N ALA A 39 -11.70 -9.30 2.96
CA ALA A 39 -11.26 -8.40 1.87
C ALA A 39 -10.02 -7.57 2.24
N GLY A 40 -9.75 -7.34 3.53
CA GLY A 40 -8.55 -6.66 4.02
C GLY A 40 -7.24 -7.43 3.84
N VAL A 41 -7.29 -8.75 3.59
CA VAL A 41 -6.09 -9.61 3.48
C VAL A 41 -5.18 -9.17 2.33
N PHE A 42 -5.74 -8.64 1.23
CA PHE A 42 -4.96 -8.18 0.08
C PHE A 42 -4.03 -6.98 0.40
N LEU A 43 -4.35 -6.20 1.43
CA LEU A 43 -3.55 -5.06 1.87
C LEU A 43 -2.42 -5.49 2.83
N ILE A 44 -2.53 -6.67 3.46
CA ILE A 44 -1.58 -7.11 4.50
C ILE A 44 -0.16 -7.28 3.94
N PRO A 45 0.08 -8.04 2.85
CA PRO A 45 1.44 -8.25 2.33
C PRO A 45 2.07 -6.94 1.84
N LEU A 46 1.28 -6.04 1.26
CA LEU A 46 1.74 -4.76 0.73
C LEU A 46 2.07 -3.74 1.84
N GLY A 47 1.44 -3.85 3.01
CA GLY A 47 1.66 -2.95 4.15
C GLY A 47 2.76 -3.42 5.10
N LEU A 48 3.33 -4.62 4.92
CA LEU A 48 4.47 -5.07 5.73
C LEU A 48 5.72 -4.21 5.49
N PRO A 49 6.59 -4.04 6.50
CA PRO A 49 6.43 -4.50 7.89
C PRO A 49 5.53 -3.60 8.75
N TRP A 50 5.10 -2.45 8.24
CA TRP A 50 4.41 -1.39 8.98
C TRP A 50 3.09 -1.83 9.61
N ASN A 51 2.41 -2.81 9.00
CA ASN A 51 1.23 -3.44 9.60
C ASN A 51 1.49 -4.03 11.00
N ARG A 52 2.73 -4.40 11.34
CA ARG A 52 3.11 -4.89 12.68
C ARG A 52 3.20 -3.79 13.74
N LEU A 53 2.98 -2.53 13.37
CA LEU A 53 2.96 -1.41 14.31
C LEU A 53 1.53 -0.95 14.60
N VAL A 54 0.53 -1.48 13.87
CA VAL A 54 -0.86 -1.03 13.97
C VAL A 54 -1.45 -1.30 15.36
N ASP A 55 -1.08 -2.44 15.94
CA ASP A 55 -1.45 -2.87 17.29
C ASP A 55 -0.93 -1.95 18.41
N THR A 56 0.03 -1.07 18.12
CA THR A 56 0.51 -0.06 19.08
C THR A 56 -0.40 1.17 19.20
N PHE A 57 -1.38 1.30 18.30
CA PHE A 57 -2.34 2.41 18.28
C PHE A 57 -3.73 1.98 18.79
N PRO A 58 -4.63 2.93 19.13
CA PRO A 58 -6.01 2.62 19.50
C PRO A 58 -6.77 1.82 18.41
N GLU A 59 -7.55 0.81 18.83
CA GLU A 59 -8.32 -0.08 17.96
C GLU A 59 -9.17 0.62 16.86
N PRO A 60 -9.85 1.77 17.14
CA PRO A 60 -10.63 2.45 16.10
C PRO A 60 -9.80 2.94 14.90
N LEU A 61 -8.48 3.11 15.09
CA LEU A 61 -7.57 3.56 14.04
C LEU A 61 -7.00 2.41 13.21
N TRP A 62 -7.13 1.15 13.66
CA TRP A 62 -6.47 0.01 13.02
C TRP A 62 -6.83 -0.15 11.54
N PRO A 63 -8.10 -0.07 11.10
CA PRO A 63 -8.45 -0.23 9.69
C PRO A 63 -7.81 0.86 8.81
N TRP A 64 -7.77 2.09 9.31
CA TRP A 64 -7.18 3.24 8.63
C TRP A 64 -5.66 3.11 8.53
N LEU A 65 -5.00 2.70 9.62
CA LEU A 65 -3.55 2.49 9.66
C LEU A 65 -3.13 1.32 8.77
N ALA A 66 -3.86 0.20 8.82
CA ALA A 66 -3.59 -0.97 7.97
C ALA A 66 -3.80 -0.65 6.48
N ALA A 67 -4.84 0.11 6.13
CA ALA A 67 -5.07 0.55 4.76
C ALA A 67 -4.02 1.56 4.27
N ALA A 68 -3.50 2.40 5.17
CA ALA A 68 -2.45 3.38 4.87
C ALA A 68 -1.03 2.80 4.88
N ALA A 69 -0.78 1.65 5.51
CA ALA A 69 0.55 1.05 5.62
C ALA A 69 1.29 0.87 4.27
N PRO A 70 0.65 0.43 3.17
CA PRO A 70 1.32 0.35 1.87
C PRO A 70 1.78 1.70 1.30
N LEU A 71 1.15 2.82 1.69
CA LEU A 71 1.58 4.16 1.26
C LEU A 71 2.98 4.50 1.76
N LEU A 72 3.38 3.99 2.93
CA LEU A 72 4.74 4.17 3.45
C LEU A 72 5.77 3.52 2.52
N ASN A 73 5.47 2.33 1.98
CA ASN A 73 6.35 1.66 1.02
C ASN A 73 6.49 2.47 -0.28
N VAL A 74 5.38 3.00 -0.82
CA VAL A 74 5.41 3.89 -1.99
C VAL A 74 6.23 5.16 -1.71
N ALA A 75 6.04 5.77 -0.55
CA ALA A 75 6.77 6.97 -0.14
C ALA A 75 8.27 6.73 -0.02
N ILE A 76 8.67 5.61 0.62
CA ILE A 76 10.07 5.20 0.77
C ILE A 76 10.72 4.92 -0.60
N LEU A 77 10.07 4.14 -1.47
CA LEU A 77 10.57 3.87 -2.82
C LEU A 77 10.77 5.17 -3.61
N THR A 78 9.77 6.05 -3.56
CA THR A 78 9.83 7.36 -4.22
C THR A 78 10.97 8.22 -3.68
N ALA A 79 11.15 8.27 -2.36
CA ALA A 79 12.21 9.03 -1.71
C ALA A 79 13.60 8.48 -2.07
N LEU A 80 13.80 7.16 -1.98
CA LEU A 80 15.06 6.50 -2.35
C LEU A 80 15.39 6.73 -3.82
N CYS A 81 14.44 6.54 -4.74
CA CYS A 81 14.63 6.81 -6.16
C CYS A 81 15.01 8.28 -6.43
N ARG A 82 14.39 9.23 -5.71
CA ARG A 82 14.73 10.66 -5.82
C ARG A 82 16.14 10.96 -5.29
N ILE A 83 16.53 10.39 -4.15
CA ILE A 83 17.85 10.59 -3.53
C ILE A 83 18.95 10.00 -4.41
N LEU A 84 18.80 8.75 -4.86
CA LEU A 84 19.78 8.07 -5.74
C LEU A 84 19.96 8.83 -7.05
N ARG A 85 18.89 9.40 -7.61
CA ARG A 85 18.97 10.25 -8.80
C ARG A 85 19.79 11.52 -8.52
N ARG A 86 19.54 12.20 -7.39
CA ARG A 86 20.30 13.41 -7.01
C ARG A 86 21.78 13.10 -6.81
N ARG A 87 22.12 11.94 -6.24
CA ARG A 87 23.51 11.51 -6.04
C ARG A 87 24.22 11.15 -7.34
N ARG A 88 23.54 10.55 -8.33
CA ARG A 88 24.13 10.21 -9.63
C ARG A 88 24.34 11.43 -10.56
N ALA A 89 23.60 12.52 -10.33
CA ALA A 89 23.72 13.75 -11.11
C ALA A 89 24.74 14.76 -10.55
N ARG A 90 25.33 14.46 -9.38
CA ARG A 90 26.50 15.13 -8.82
C ARG A 90 27.74 14.31 -9.16
#